data_AF-A0A839UL84-F1
#
_entry.id   AF-A0A839UL84-F1
#
_cell.length_a   1.000
_cell.length_b   1.000
_cell.length_c   1.000
_cell.angle_alpha   90.00
_cell.angle_beta   90.00
_cell.angle_gamma   90.00
#
_symmetry.space_group_name_H-M   'P 1'
#
loop_
_entity.id
_entity.type
_entity.pdbx_description
1 polymer ?
#
loop_
_entity_poly.entity_id
_entity_poly.type
_entity_poly.pdbx_seq_one_letter_code
_entity_poly.pdbx_strand_id
1 'polypeptide(L)'
;MRLACYILTVAALVSSSSCTTSTVESNSFIDSKLAVNSLRNSVYDECGWDSEASTLTSLIPAISTGRDGFQRTTSAICAAAKGTPAPALPRDQVTVEVEGKLVRGRFLEPGETLAQD
;
A
#
# COMPACT_ATOMS: atom_id res chain seq x y z
N MET A 1 -41.81 -20.52 16.94
CA MET A 1 -41.00 -21.11 18.03
C MET A 1 -40.19 -19.99 18.68
N ARG A 2 -40.05 -20.05 20.01
CA ARG A 2 -39.40 -19.14 20.99
C ARG A 2 -38.00 -18.63 20.54
N LEU A 3 -37.34 -17.55 21.00
CA LEU A 3 -37.27 -16.75 22.25
C LEU A 3 -36.77 -15.32 21.88
N ALA A 4 -37.33 -14.23 22.40
CA ALA A 4 -36.93 -13.46 23.61
C ALA A 4 -35.43 -13.01 23.61
N CYS A 5 -35.15 -11.74 23.30
CA CYS A 5 -34.95 -10.62 24.25
C CYS A 5 -33.57 -10.60 24.90
N TYR A 6 -32.79 -9.54 24.66
CA TYR A 6 -32.32 -8.65 25.73
C TYR A 6 -31.99 -7.28 25.12
N ILE A 7 -32.89 -6.33 25.36
CA ILE A 7 -32.62 -4.90 25.25
C ILE A 7 -32.02 -4.48 26.59
N LEU A 8 -30.84 -3.88 26.58
CA LEU A 8 -30.41 -2.97 27.63
C LEU A 8 -29.96 -1.68 26.95
N THR A 9 -30.92 -0.75 26.93
CA THR A 9 -30.74 0.66 26.64
C THR A 9 -29.80 1.28 27.66
N VAL A 10 -28.74 1.94 27.18
CA VAL A 10 -28.23 3.15 27.82
C VAL A 10 -28.18 4.21 26.75
N ALA A 11 -29.21 5.07 26.77
CA ALA A 11 -29.17 6.35 26.11
C ALA A 11 -28.38 7.31 27.01
N ALA A 12 -27.31 7.89 26.49
CA ALA A 12 -26.81 9.17 26.97
C ALA A 12 -26.02 9.87 25.86
N LEU A 13 -26.52 11.06 25.54
CA LEU A 13 -26.04 12.03 24.57
C LEU A 13 -24.55 12.34 24.77
N VAL A 14 -23.78 12.39 23.68
CA VAL A 14 -22.75 13.42 23.49
C VAL A 14 -22.72 13.81 22.00
N SER A 15 -23.17 15.04 21.76
CA SER A 15 -22.64 16.02 20.82
C SER A 15 -21.89 15.52 19.58
N SER A 16 -22.45 15.88 18.42
CA SER A 16 -21.73 16.35 17.23
C SER A 16 -20.24 16.60 17.51
N SER A 17 -19.42 15.62 17.18
CA SER A 17 -17.97 15.74 17.14
C SER A 17 -17.58 15.41 15.72
N SER A 18 -17.58 16.48 14.92
CA SER A 18 -16.73 16.70 13.76
C SER A 18 -16.26 15.45 13.02
N CYS A 19 -16.70 15.30 11.78
CA CYS A 19 -15.82 14.74 10.75
C CYS A 19 -14.53 15.56 10.81
N THR A 20 -13.52 15.10 11.52
CA THR A 20 -12.18 15.66 11.47
C THR A 20 -11.67 15.35 10.07
N THR A 21 -12.05 16.20 9.13
CA THR A 21 -11.15 16.60 8.04
C THR A 21 -9.93 17.17 8.72
N SER A 22 -8.98 16.30 9.06
CA SER A 22 -7.64 16.68 9.49
C SER A 22 -6.98 17.38 8.30
N THR A 23 -7.13 18.70 8.27
CA THR A 23 -6.08 19.64 7.87
C THR A 23 -5.36 19.24 6.58
N VAL A 24 -6.09 19.34 5.48
CA VAL A 24 -5.55 19.32 4.12
C VAL A 24 -4.81 20.65 3.93
N GLU A 25 -3.51 20.71 4.20
CA GLU A 25 -2.55 21.57 3.46
C GLU A 25 -1.08 21.45 3.91
N SER A 26 -0.79 20.90 5.09
CA SER A 26 0.60 20.53 5.50
C SER A 26 0.85 19.02 5.54
N ASN A 27 -0.18 18.21 5.28
CA ASN A 27 -0.18 16.74 5.39
C ASN A 27 0.19 16.01 4.11
N SER A 28 0.20 16.66 2.93
CA SER A 28 0.37 15.94 1.66
C SER A 28 1.71 15.23 1.52
N PHE A 29 2.77 15.76 2.15
CA PHE A 29 4.12 15.19 2.08
C PHE A 29 4.34 14.04 3.07
N ILE A 30 3.78 14.11 4.28
CA ILE A 30 3.82 13.02 5.26
C ILE A 30 2.93 11.86 4.80
N ASP A 31 1.75 12.19 4.23
CA ASP A 31 0.84 11.23 3.63
C ASP A 31 1.51 10.48 2.47
N SER A 32 2.24 11.20 1.61
CA SER A 32 2.98 10.60 0.49
C SER A 32 4.06 9.62 0.93
N LYS A 33 4.89 9.97 1.93
CA LYS A 33 5.94 9.04 2.43
C LYS A 33 5.34 7.81 3.09
N LEU A 34 4.28 7.98 3.89
CA LEU A 34 3.58 6.86 4.52
C LEU A 34 2.94 5.96 3.47
N ALA A 35 2.31 6.54 2.44
CA ALA A 35 1.69 5.80 1.35
C ALA A 35 2.71 4.99 0.53
N VAL A 36 3.88 5.57 0.23
CA VAL A 36 4.98 4.86 -0.45
C VAL A 36 5.50 3.71 0.40
N ASN A 37 5.78 3.93 1.69
CA ASN A 37 6.26 2.88 2.58
C ASN A 37 5.22 1.77 2.77
N SER A 38 3.94 2.14 2.90
CA SER A 38 2.84 1.19 2.98
C SER A 38 2.76 0.34 1.71
N LEU A 39 2.82 0.96 0.53
CA LEU A 39 2.78 0.26 -0.75
C LEU A 39 3.98 -0.68 -0.90
N ARG A 40 5.19 -0.20 -0.60
CA ARG A 40 6.43 -1.01 -0.65
C ARG A 40 6.33 -2.24 0.24
N ASN A 41 5.89 -2.07 1.49
CA ASN A 41 5.72 -3.19 2.42
C ASN A 41 4.65 -4.16 1.94
N SER A 42 3.51 -3.65 1.42
CA SER A 42 2.45 -4.49 0.90
C SER A 42 2.88 -5.33 -0.31
N VAL A 43 3.67 -4.75 -1.21
CA VAL A 43 4.23 -5.45 -2.39
C VAL A 43 5.21 -6.53 -1.93
N TYR A 44 6.07 -6.20 -0.97
CA TYR A 44 6.98 -7.17 -0.38
C TYR A 44 6.24 -8.32 0.30
N ASP A 45 5.22 -8.04 1.11
CA ASP A 45 4.45 -9.07 1.80
C ASP A 45 3.65 -9.95 0.81
N GLU A 46 3.18 -9.39 -0.30
CA GLU A 46 2.37 -10.12 -1.30
C GLU A 46 3.22 -10.95 -2.29
N CYS A 47 4.41 -10.48 -2.68
CA CYS A 47 5.22 -11.14 -3.70
C CYS A 47 6.73 -11.19 -3.45
N GLY A 48 7.22 -10.72 -2.31
CA GLY A 48 8.66 -10.73 -1.97
C GLY A 48 9.49 -9.76 -2.83
N TRP A 49 8.84 -8.78 -3.46
CA TRP A 49 9.50 -7.83 -4.34
C TRP A 49 9.82 -6.52 -3.59
N ASP A 50 11.11 -6.21 -3.49
CA ASP A 50 11.61 -4.97 -2.90
C ASP A 50 11.64 -3.86 -3.95
N SER A 51 10.62 -3.00 -3.90
CA SER A 51 10.42 -1.88 -4.82
C SER A 51 11.12 -0.61 -4.35
N GLU A 52 11.75 0.11 -5.27
CA GLU A 52 12.43 1.38 -5.02
C GLU A 52 11.41 2.49 -4.71
N ALA A 53 11.47 3.04 -3.50
CA ALA A 53 10.54 4.04 -2.99
C ALA A 53 10.41 5.29 -3.89
N SER A 54 11.52 5.70 -4.53
CA SER A 54 11.56 6.83 -5.48
C SER A 54 10.61 6.60 -6.66
N THR A 55 10.53 5.36 -7.18
CA THR A 55 9.70 5.00 -8.34
C THR A 55 8.23 4.83 -7.96
N LEU A 56 7.96 4.32 -6.75
CA LEU A 56 6.61 4.16 -6.20
C LEU A 56 5.88 5.49 -5.96
N THR A 57 6.62 6.59 -5.75
CA THR A 57 6.03 7.93 -5.55
C THR A 57 5.13 8.32 -6.72
N SER A 58 5.45 7.85 -7.93
CA SER A 58 4.66 8.13 -9.13
C SER A 58 3.28 7.44 -9.19
N LEU A 59 3.06 6.45 -8.32
CA LEU A 59 1.82 5.68 -8.18
C LEU A 59 0.93 6.16 -7.02
N ILE A 60 1.39 7.12 -6.21
CA ILE A 60 0.61 7.69 -5.09
C ILE A 60 -0.79 8.16 -5.54
N PRO A 61 -0.96 8.86 -6.68
CA PRO A 61 -2.29 9.27 -7.12
C PRO A 61 -3.26 8.09 -7.31
N ALA A 62 -2.76 6.95 -7.82
CA ALA A 62 -3.58 5.76 -8.05
C ALA A 62 -4.02 5.08 -6.75
N ILE A 63 -3.17 5.07 -5.71
CA ILE A 63 -3.54 4.51 -4.40
C ILE A 63 -4.32 5.50 -3.53
N SER A 64 -4.24 6.80 -3.81
CA SER A 64 -5.01 7.84 -3.10
C SER A 64 -6.52 7.76 -3.31
N THR A 65 -6.99 6.95 -4.27
CA THR A 65 -8.42 6.72 -4.54
C THR A 65 -9.10 5.80 -3.50
N GLY A 66 -8.36 5.33 -2.49
CA GLY A 66 -8.87 4.51 -1.38
C GLY A 66 -8.34 3.07 -1.38
N ARG A 67 -8.88 2.22 -0.48
CA ARG A 67 -8.41 0.85 -0.24
C ARG A 67 -8.34 0.01 -1.52
N ASP A 68 -9.33 0.15 -2.40
CA ASP A 68 -9.40 -0.62 -3.65
C ASP A 68 -8.29 -0.21 -4.62
N GLY A 69 -7.92 1.07 -4.66
CA GLY A 69 -6.81 1.58 -5.48
C GLY A 69 -5.46 1.08 -4.97
N PHE A 70 -5.28 1.08 -3.64
CA PHE A 70 -4.09 0.52 -3.00
C PHE A 70 -3.89 -0.96 -3.35
N GLN A 71 -4.92 -1.79 -3.11
CA GLN A 71 -4.82 -3.23 -3.34
C GLN A 71 -4.64 -3.57 -4.83
N ARG A 72 -5.34 -2.86 -5.72
CA ARG A 72 -5.16 -3.02 -7.17
C ARG A 72 -3.73 -2.70 -7.61
N THR A 73 -3.18 -1.61 -7.09
CA THR A 73 -1.80 -1.19 -7.42
C THR A 73 -0.80 -2.21 -6.91
N THR A 74 -0.93 -2.69 -5.68
CA THR A 74 -0.07 -3.76 -5.12
C THR A 74 -0.10 -5.00 -6.00
N SER A 75 -1.29 -5.50 -6.36
CA SER A 75 -1.40 -6.70 -7.20
C SER A 75 -0.89 -6.47 -8.62
N ALA A 76 -1.06 -5.27 -9.19
CA ALA A 76 -0.52 -4.93 -10.51
C ALA A 76 1.01 -4.91 -10.52
N ILE A 77 1.62 -4.30 -9.50
CA ILE A 77 3.06 -4.29 -9.25
C ILE A 77 3.57 -5.74 -9.14
N CYS A 78 2.93 -6.57 -8.32
CA CYS A 78 3.33 -7.97 -8.14
C CYS A 78 3.15 -8.82 -9.41
N ALA A 79 2.08 -8.61 -10.18
CA ALA A 79 1.86 -9.31 -11.44
C ALA A 79 2.92 -8.92 -12.48
N ALA A 80 3.24 -7.63 -12.60
CA ALA A 80 4.28 -7.14 -13.49
C ALA A 80 5.65 -7.70 -13.10
N ALA A 81 6.00 -7.69 -11.81
CA ALA A 81 7.25 -8.26 -11.31
C ALA A 81 7.37 -9.76 -11.59
N LYS A 82 6.34 -10.55 -11.27
CA LYS A 82 6.34 -11.99 -11.55
C LYS A 82 6.36 -12.31 -13.05
N GLY A 83 5.82 -11.41 -13.88
CA GLY A 83 5.85 -11.52 -15.33
C GLY A 83 7.19 -11.14 -15.97
N THR A 84 8.11 -10.52 -15.22
CA THR A 84 9.41 -10.16 -15.77
C THR A 84 10.38 -11.34 -15.87
N PRO A 85 11.23 -11.38 -16.91
CA PRO A 85 12.28 -12.37 -17.02
C PRO A 85 13.19 -12.33 -15.78
N ALA A 86 13.64 -13.50 -15.33
CA ALA A 86 14.60 -13.57 -14.24
C ALA A 86 15.85 -12.72 -14.57
N PRO A 87 16.34 -11.89 -13.63
CA PRO A 87 17.51 -11.06 -13.88
C PRO A 87 18.75 -11.91 -14.17
N ALA A 88 19.70 -11.34 -14.91
CA ALA A 88 20.95 -12.01 -15.27
C ALA A 88 21.83 -12.31 -14.04
N LEU A 89 21.77 -11.46 -13.02
CA LEU A 89 22.44 -11.65 -11.74
C LEU A 89 21.44 -11.64 -10.57
N PRO A 90 21.69 -12.43 -9.52
CA PRO A 90 20.96 -12.28 -8.27
C PRO A 90 21.19 -10.84 -7.76
N ARG A 91 20.11 -10.19 -7.33
CA ARG A 91 20.05 -8.79 -6.83
C ARG A 91 20.03 -7.69 -7.88
N ASP A 92 20.06 -8.00 -9.17
CA ASP A 92 19.85 -6.97 -10.18
C ASP A 92 18.44 -6.38 -10.05
N GLN A 93 18.38 -5.07 -10.22
CA GLN A 93 17.11 -4.37 -10.26
C GLN A 93 16.47 -4.55 -11.62
N VAL A 94 15.19 -4.91 -11.60
CA VAL A 94 14.32 -5.00 -12.77
C VAL A 94 13.38 -3.79 -12.75
N THR A 95 13.11 -3.23 -13.93
CA THR A 95 12.11 -2.19 -14.10
C THR A 95 10.90 -2.79 -14.78
N VAL A 96 9.73 -2.56 -14.20
CA VAL A 96 8.44 -3.04 -14.69
C VAL A 96 7.52 -1.85 -14.92
N GLU A 97 6.58 -1.98 -15.86
CA GLU A 97 5.59 -0.95 -16.12
C GLU A 97 4.27 -1.28 -15.42
N VAL A 98 3.74 -0.33 -14.65
CA VAL A 98 2.48 -0.43 -13.91
C VAL A 98 1.70 0.85 -14.14
N GLU A 99 0.50 0.74 -14.73
CA GLU A 99 -0.38 1.89 -15.00
C GLU A 99 0.33 3.05 -15.76
N GLY A 100 1.24 2.72 -16.68
CA GLY A 100 2.02 3.69 -17.45
C GLY A 100 3.15 4.36 -16.65
N LYS A 101 3.50 3.83 -15.47
CA LYS A 101 4.64 4.25 -14.64
C LYS A 101 5.68 3.15 -14.56
N LEU A 102 6.94 3.54 -14.52
CA LEU A 102 8.05 2.62 -14.34
C LEU A 102 8.33 2.43 -12.85
N VAL A 103 8.20 1.21 -12.37
CA VAL A 103 8.54 0.80 -11.01
C VAL A 103 9.80 -0.05 -11.07
N ARG A 104 10.81 0.33 -10.31
CA ARG A 104 12.08 -0.40 -10.23
C ARG A 104 12.13 -1.16 -8.92
N GLY A 105 12.71 -2.35 -8.94
CA GLY A 105 12.84 -3.17 -7.73
C GLY A 105 13.56 -4.48 -8.00
N ARG A 106 13.68 -5.34 -6.99
CA ARG A 106 14.29 -6.67 -7.13
C ARG A 106 13.64 -7.68 -6.19
N PHE A 107 13.68 -8.97 -6.54
CA PHE A 107 13.26 -10.01 -5.61
C PHE A 107 14.33 -10.19 -4.54
N LEU A 108 13.92 -10.28 -3.28
CA LEU A 108 14.84 -10.57 -2.18
C LEU A 108 15.24 -12.05 -2.20
N GLU A 109 16.50 -12.33 -1.85
CA GLU A 109 16.95 -13.71 -1.67
C GLU A 109 16.37 -14.31 -0.38
N PRO A 110 16.22 -15.64 -0.28
CA PRO A 110 15.79 -16.28 0.96
C PRO A 110 16.66 -15.86 2.16
N GLY A 111 16.04 -15.23 3.17
CA GLY A 111 16.74 -14.74 4.36
C GLY A 111 17.19 -13.26 4.28
N GLU A 112 17.03 -12.60 3.13
CA GLU A 112 17.19 -11.16 3.00
C GLU A 112 15.90 -10.46 3.45
N THR A 113 16.03 -9.44 4.30
CA THR A 113 14.90 -8.64 4.79
C THR A 113 14.88 -7.28 4.11
N LEU A 114 13.69 -6.73 3.93
CA LEU A 114 13.52 -5.38 3.38
C LEU A 114 14.29 -4.37 4.25
N ALA A 115 15.19 -3.59 3.64
CA ALA A 115 15.91 -2.54 4.35
C ALA A 115 14.91 -1.45 4.77
N GLN A 116 14.65 -1.34 6.07
CA GLN A 116 13.86 -0.26 6.64
C GLN A 116 14.75 0.97 6.79
N ASP A 117 14.57 1.93 5.88
CA ASP A 117 15.14 3.29 5.97
C ASP A 117 14.18 4.21 6.75
#